data_AF-A0A4Y2H3W7-F1
#
_entry.id   AF-A0A4Y2H3W7-F1
#
_cell.length_a   1.000
_cell.length_b   1.000
_cell.length_c   1.000
_cell.angle_alpha   90.00
_cell.angle_beta   90.00
_cell.angle_gamma   90.00
#
_symmetry.space_group_name_H-M   'P 1'
#
loop_
_entity.id
_entity.type
_entity.pdbx_description
1 polymer ?
#
loop_
_entity_poly.entity_id
_entity_poly.type
_entity_poly.pdbx_seq_one_letter_code
_entity_poly.pdbx_strand_id
1 'polypeptide(L)'
;TAEIKDCRGTIVNEVLEEAEQSCLALNVDASFKEVRKRKKKRFFDKKCEDGSSEISQHKKFKLALLQVNDRIEAELERRFQSMQKVNKIFGFLSPKQLTTLDNKTFREKATTLANMYRDDPDKDELSAEIESFKYSVISSDDLAGNE
;
A
#
# COMPACT_ATOMS: atom_id res chain seq x y z
N THR A 1 -8.03 -2.19 6.50
CA THR A 1 -8.20 -0.92 5.76
C THR A 1 -8.95 0.14 6.55
N ALA A 2 -9.89 -0.22 7.45
CA ALA A 2 -10.53 0.75 8.35
C ALA A 2 -9.53 1.43 9.31
N GLU A 3 -8.59 0.67 9.88
CA GLU A 3 -7.59 1.19 10.82
C GLU A 3 -6.67 2.27 10.21
N ILE A 4 -6.22 2.08 8.96
CA ILE A 4 -5.34 3.05 8.27
C ILE A 4 -6.08 4.35 7.91
N LYS A 5 -7.38 4.26 7.60
CA LYS A 5 -8.19 5.45 7.27
C LYS A 5 -8.43 6.34 8.47
N ASP A 6 -8.44 5.77 9.66
CA ASP A 6 -8.64 6.51 10.91
C ASP A 6 -7.39 7.29 11.33
N CYS A 7 -6.19 6.79 10.98
CA CYS A 7 -4.91 7.41 11.32
C CYS A 7 -4.75 8.84 10.79
N ARG A 8 -5.36 9.19 9.64
CA ARG A 8 -5.17 10.52 9.03
C ARG A 8 -5.61 11.68 9.95
N GLY A 9 -6.62 11.44 10.80
CA GLY A 9 -7.15 12.44 11.73
C GLY A 9 -6.26 12.68 12.96
N THR A 10 -5.59 11.64 13.44
CA THR A 10 -4.88 11.65 14.74
C THR A 10 -3.37 11.76 14.59
N ILE A 11 -2.79 11.24 13.50
CA ILE A 11 -1.34 11.09 13.30
C ILE A 11 -0.56 12.40 13.41
N VAL A 12 -1.18 13.53 13.00
CA VAL A 12 -0.52 14.84 13.09
C VAL A 12 -0.32 15.24 14.54
N ASN A 13 -1.30 14.98 15.41
CA ASN A 13 -1.21 15.35 16.82
C ASN A 13 -0.27 14.40 17.56
N GLU A 14 -0.38 13.09 17.30
CA GLU A 14 0.50 12.07 17.90
C GLU A 14 1.98 12.35 17.60
N VAL A 15 2.32 12.61 16.33
CA VAL A 15 3.70 12.91 15.92
C VAL A 15 4.19 14.24 16.50
N LEU A 16 3.31 15.23 16.65
CA LEU A 16 3.67 16.49 17.31
C LEU A 16 3.97 16.28 18.80
N GLU A 17 3.12 15.56 19.51
CA GLU A 17 3.32 15.24 20.92
C GLU A 17 4.63 14.46 21.13
N GLU A 18 4.91 13.45 20.30
CA GLU A 18 6.16 12.68 20.35
C GLU A 18 7.39 13.56 20.08
N ALA A 19 7.31 14.46 19.10
CA ALA A 19 8.38 15.39 18.79
C ALA A 19 8.62 16.40 19.92
N GLU A 20 7.56 16.90 20.56
CA GLU A 20 7.65 17.77 21.73
C GLU A 20 8.33 17.07 22.90
N GLN A 21 7.93 15.84 23.22
CA GLN A 21 8.57 15.03 24.27
C GLN A 21 10.06 14.80 23.98
N SER A 22 10.40 14.54 22.71
CA SER A 22 11.79 14.37 22.28
C SER A 22 12.61 15.67 22.44
N CYS A 23 12.03 16.83 22.13
CA CYS A 23 12.69 18.12 22.32
C CYS A 23 12.93 18.42 23.81
N LEU A 24 11.94 18.14 24.66
CA LEU A 24 12.06 18.27 26.11
C LEU A 24 13.18 17.38 26.67
N ALA A 25 13.28 16.12 26.23
CA ALA A 25 14.33 15.21 26.65
C ALA A 25 15.74 15.69 26.25
N LEU A 26 15.86 16.45 25.16
CA LEU A 26 17.11 16.97 24.64
C LEU A 26 17.42 18.41 25.09
N ASN A 27 16.59 19.01 25.94
CA ASN A 27 16.66 20.44 26.31
C ASN A 27 16.70 21.38 25.08
N VAL A 28 15.97 21.02 24.02
CA VAL A 28 15.80 21.83 22.81
C VAL A 28 14.43 22.50 22.83
N ASP A 29 14.37 23.75 22.35
CA ASP A 29 13.10 24.46 22.18
C ASP A 29 12.23 23.77 21.12
N ALA A 30 11.01 23.37 21.50
CA ALA A 30 10.04 22.69 20.64
C ALA A 30 9.29 23.65 19.70
N SER A 31 9.49 24.96 19.83
CA SER A 31 8.75 25.95 19.04
C SER A 31 9.18 26.00 17.57
N PHE A 32 8.20 26.14 16.67
CA PHE A 32 8.49 26.39 15.26
C PHE A 32 9.04 27.80 15.06
N LYS A 33 10.25 27.92 14.50
CA LYS A 33 10.86 29.23 14.21
C LYS A 33 10.01 30.04 13.22
N GLU A 34 9.64 31.26 13.61
CA GLU A 34 8.97 32.19 12.72
C GLU A 34 9.94 32.72 11.66
N VAL A 35 9.55 32.60 10.39
CA VAL A 35 10.33 33.15 9.29
C VAL A 35 10.01 34.62 9.14
N ARG A 36 11.04 35.47 9.15
CA ARG A 36 10.89 36.93 8.96
C ARG A 36 10.17 37.23 7.64
N LYS A 37 9.02 37.93 7.72
CA LYS A 37 8.32 38.44 6.54
C LYS A 37 9.21 39.45 5.80
N ARG A 38 9.58 39.15 4.55
CA ARG A 38 10.44 40.03 3.74
C ARG A 38 9.60 41.15 3.13
N LYS A 39 9.93 42.41 3.43
CA LYS A 39 9.36 43.56 2.70
C LYS A 39 10.09 43.70 1.36
N LYS A 40 9.36 43.68 0.24
CA LYS A 40 9.88 44.00 -1.10
C LYS A 40 9.32 45.34 -1.57
N LYS A 41 10.18 46.26 -2.00
CA LYS A 41 9.78 47.57 -2.55
C LYS A 41 9.25 47.34 -3.98
N ARG A 42 7.97 47.59 -4.21
CA ARG A 42 7.35 47.52 -5.57
C ARG A 42 7.23 48.90 -6.23
N PHE A 43 7.09 49.97 -5.46
CA PHE A 43 7.03 51.36 -5.93
C PHE A 43 7.85 52.31 -5.04
N PHE A 44 8.16 53.51 -5.54
CA PHE A 44 9.08 54.48 -4.92
C PHE A 44 8.67 54.89 -3.50
N ASP A 45 7.36 55.07 -3.24
CA ASP A 45 6.86 55.63 -1.97
C ASP A 45 5.94 54.70 -1.16
N LYS A 46 5.52 53.54 -1.69
CA LYS A 46 4.57 52.65 -1.01
C LYS A 46 5.22 51.31 -0.65
N LYS A 47 5.42 51.08 0.66
CA LYS A 47 5.75 49.75 1.19
C LYS A 47 4.44 48.95 1.26
N CYS A 48 4.36 47.84 0.54
CA CYS A 48 3.27 46.88 0.62
C CYS A 48 3.85 45.55 1.14
N GLU A 49 3.11 44.85 2.00
CA GLU A 49 3.51 43.53 2.49
C GLU A 49 3.35 42.50 1.37
N ASP A 50 4.36 41.64 1.19
CA ASP A 50 4.29 40.55 0.22
C ASP A 50 3.35 39.49 0.81
N GLY A 51 2.17 39.27 0.20
CA GLY A 51 1.23 38.21 0.60
C GLY A 51 1.81 36.79 0.42
N SER A 52 3.03 36.66 -0.10
CA SER A 52 3.67 35.40 -0.43
C SER A 52 4.37 34.71 0.76
N SER A 53 3.90 34.86 2.00
CA SER A 53 4.49 34.17 3.16
C SER A 53 3.47 33.77 4.23
N GLU A 54 2.33 33.18 3.84
CA GLU A 54 1.22 32.97 4.78
C GLU A 54 1.02 31.53 5.26
N ILE A 55 1.86 30.58 4.85
CA ILE A 55 1.83 29.23 5.43
C ILE A 55 2.88 29.16 6.53
N SER A 56 2.41 29.17 7.79
CA SER A 56 3.23 28.91 9.00
C SER A 56 4.02 27.61 8.83
N GLN A 57 5.21 27.53 9.44
CA GLN A 57 6.03 26.31 9.45
C GLN A 57 5.25 25.10 9.98
N HIS A 58 4.41 25.31 11.00
CA HIS A 58 3.51 24.29 11.52
C HIS A 58 2.56 23.75 10.43
N LYS A 59 1.97 24.64 9.62
CA LYS A 59 1.10 24.23 8.52
C LYS A 59 1.87 23.48 7.42
N LYS A 60 3.13 23.87 7.14
CA LYS A 60 3.99 23.14 6.19
C LYS A 60 4.34 21.75 6.69
N PHE A 61 4.70 21.64 7.96
CA PHE A 61 4.97 20.35 8.62
C PHE A 61 3.75 19.43 8.54
N LYS A 62 2.57 19.94 8.96
CA LYS A 62 1.30 19.22 8.86
C LYS A 62 1.00 18.77 7.43
N LEU A 63 1.19 19.65 6.43
CA LEU A 63 0.96 19.31 5.04
C LEU A 63 1.90 18.20 4.55
N ALA A 64 3.19 18.30 4.87
CA ALA A 64 4.18 17.29 4.48
C ALA A 64 3.87 15.92 5.09
N LEU A 65 3.49 15.88 6.38
CA LEU A 65 3.12 14.64 7.05
C LEU A 65 1.88 13.99 6.43
N LEU A 66 0.83 14.79 6.17
CA LEU A 66 -0.38 14.31 5.50
C LEU A 66 -0.08 13.80 4.09
N GLN A 67 0.79 14.46 3.32
CA GLN A 67 1.19 13.99 1.99
C GLN A 67 1.89 12.64 2.04
N VAL A 68 2.77 12.41 3.02
CA VAL A 68 3.43 11.11 3.22
C VAL A 68 2.40 10.04 3.57
N ASN A 69 1.49 10.34 4.50
CA ASN A 69 0.44 9.41 4.91
C ASN A 69 -0.50 9.06 3.74
N ASP A 70 -0.99 10.05 3.02
CA ASP A 70 -1.86 9.87 1.85
C ASP A 70 -1.15 9.03 0.77
N ARG A 71 0.17 9.21 0.59
CA ARG A 71 0.97 8.38 -0.31
C ARG A 71 1.08 6.93 0.16
N ILE A 72 1.37 6.70 1.44
CA ILE A 72 1.46 5.35 2.02
C ILE A 72 0.13 4.63 1.84
N GLU A 73 -0.98 5.26 2.18
CA GLU A 73 -2.34 4.69 2.00
C GLU A 73 -2.58 4.32 0.54
N ALA A 74 -2.33 5.24 -0.40
CA ALA A 74 -2.54 4.99 -1.82
C ALA A 74 -1.62 3.90 -2.39
N GLU A 75 -0.38 3.77 -1.90
CA GLU A 75 0.51 2.68 -2.30
C GLU A 75 0.10 1.34 -1.70
N LEU A 76 -0.29 1.29 -0.42
CA LEU A 76 -0.77 0.06 0.23
C LEU A 76 -2.04 -0.45 -0.45
N GLU A 77 -3.00 0.42 -0.74
CA GLU A 77 -4.22 0.05 -1.45
C GLU A 77 -3.90 -0.48 -2.85
N ARG A 78 -3.01 0.19 -3.60
CA ARG A 78 -2.56 -0.29 -4.91
C ARG A 78 -1.91 -1.68 -4.84
N ARG A 79 -1.03 -1.92 -3.86
CA ARG A 79 -0.39 -3.23 -3.65
C ARG A 79 -1.42 -4.29 -3.31
N PHE A 80 -2.35 -3.99 -2.39
CA PHE A 80 -3.42 -4.89 -2.00
C PHE A 80 -4.30 -5.27 -3.19
N GLN A 81 -4.76 -4.29 -3.97
CA GLN A 81 -5.54 -4.54 -5.19
C GLN A 81 -4.77 -5.36 -6.23
N SER A 82 -3.47 -5.09 -6.40
CA SER A 82 -2.62 -5.89 -7.28
C SER A 82 -2.52 -7.34 -6.83
N MET A 83 -2.27 -7.59 -5.54
CA MET A 83 -2.24 -8.94 -4.98
C MET A 83 -3.60 -9.64 -5.09
N GLN A 84 -4.71 -8.92 -4.88
CA GLN A 84 -6.05 -9.47 -5.07
C GLN A 84 -6.30 -9.87 -6.52
N LYS A 85 -5.80 -9.12 -7.51
CA LYS A 85 -5.90 -9.50 -8.94
C LYS A 85 -5.15 -10.80 -9.22
N VAL A 86 -3.91 -10.92 -8.73
CA VAL A 86 -3.13 -12.17 -8.84
C VAL A 86 -3.88 -13.32 -8.17
N ASN A 87 -4.40 -13.13 -6.96
CA ASN A 87 -5.14 -14.15 -6.25
C ASN A 87 -6.48 -14.53 -6.93
N LYS A 88 -7.14 -13.61 -7.63
CA LYS A 88 -8.34 -13.94 -8.43
C LYS A 88 -8.03 -14.88 -9.59
N ILE A 89 -6.85 -14.73 -10.20
CA ILE A 89 -6.40 -15.53 -11.33
C ILE A 89 -5.83 -16.88 -10.87
N PHE A 90 -4.90 -16.84 -9.91
CA PHE A 90 -4.10 -18.00 -9.51
C PHE A 90 -4.50 -18.61 -8.16
N GLY A 91 -5.40 -17.99 -7.40
CA GLY A 91 -5.70 -18.39 -6.01
C GLY A 91 -6.27 -19.80 -5.87
N PHE A 92 -6.85 -20.36 -6.94
CA PHE A 92 -7.32 -21.75 -6.98
C PHE A 92 -6.17 -22.78 -6.95
N LEU A 93 -4.93 -22.35 -7.22
CA LEU A 93 -3.72 -23.15 -7.08
C LEU A 93 -3.13 -23.10 -5.65
N SER A 94 -3.76 -22.38 -4.72
CA SER A 94 -3.31 -22.37 -3.33
C SER A 94 -3.47 -23.77 -2.71
N PRO A 95 -2.58 -24.20 -1.79
CA PRO A 95 -2.63 -25.54 -1.19
C PRO A 95 -4.01 -25.92 -0.64
N LYS A 96 -4.68 -24.95 0.02
CA LYS A 96 -6.03 -25.12 0.54
C LYS A 96 -7.06 -25.42 -0.57
N GLN A 97 -6.97 -24.73 -1.71
CA GLN A 97 -7.90 -24.93 -2.83
C GLN A 97 -7.58 -26.20 -3.61
N LEU A 98 -6.31 -26.60 -3.70
CA LEU A 98 -5.90 -27.87 -4.32
C LEU A 98 -6.56 -29.08 -3.63
N THR A 99 -6.63 -29.08 -2.30
CA THR A 99 -7.20 -30.21 -1.54
C THR A 99 -8.72 -30.14 -1.38
N THR A 100 -9.32 -28.95 -1.45
CA THR A 100 -10.77 -28.76 -1.15
C THR A 100 -11.64 -28.53 -2.37
N LEU A 101 -11.10 -28.00 -3.47
CA LEU A 101 -11.89 -27.67 -4.65
C LEU A 101 -12.23 -28.94 -5.44
N ASP A 102 -13.50 -29.07 -5.85
CA ASP A 102 -13.95 -30.19 -6.66
C ASP A 102 -13.24 -30.21 -8.02
N ASN A 103 -13.03 -31.41 -8.57
CA ASN A 103 -12.24 -31.58 -9.80
C ASN A 103 -12.86 -30.89 -11.01
N LYS A 104 -14.20 -30.80 -11.06
CA LYS A 104 -14.89 -30.16 -12.17
C LYS A 104 -14.62 -28.65 -12.18
N THR A 105 -14.86 -27.97 -11.06
CA THR A 105 -14.58 -26.53 -10.90
C THR A 105 -13.09 -26.23 -11.05
N PHE A 106 -12.21 -27.11 -10.58
CA PHE A 106 -10.76 -26.96 -10.75
C PHE A 106 -10.36 -26.97 -12.23
N ARG A 107 -10.86 -27.94 -13.00
CA ARG A 107 -10.62 -28.04 -14.46
C ARG A 107 -11.14 -26.81 -15.21
N GLU A 108 -12.34 -26.33 -14.85
CA GLU A 108 -12.90 -25.11 -15.45
C GLU A 108 -12.00 -23.89 -15.20
N LYS A 109 -11.44 -23.75 -13.99
CA LYS A 109 -10.49 -22.68 -13.66
C LYS A 109 -9.15 -22.84 -14.38
N ALA A 110 -8.61 -24.05 -14.48
CA ALA A 110 -7.38 -24.34 -15.24
C ALA A 110 -7.56 -24.00 -16.73
N THR A 111 -8.67 -24.41 -17.32
CA THR A 111 -9.03 -24.09 -18.72
C THR A 111 -9.20 -22.58 -18.89
N THR A 112 -9.83 -21.89 -17.93
CA THR A 112 -9.97 -20.43 -17.96
C THR A 112 -8.61 -19.74 -17.91
N LEU A 113 -7.69 -20.23 -17.07
CA LEU A 113 -6.33 -19.72 -16.97
C LEU A 113 -5.57 -19.91 -18.29
N ALA A 114 -5.61 -21.10 -18.88
CA ALA A 114 -5.03 -21.35 -20.20
C ALA A 114 -5.64 -20.44 -21.29
N ASN A 115 -6.95 -20.23 -21.26
CA ASN A 115 -7.62 -19.30 -22.18
C ASN A 115 -7.30 -17.82 -21.99
N MET A 116 -6.60 -17.42 -20.92
CA MET A 116 -6.04 -16.07 -20.80
C MET A 116 -4.73 -15.90 -21.57
N TYR A 117 -3.97 -16.99 -21.75
CA TYR A 117 -2.70 -17.02 -22.48
C TYR A 117 -2.87 -17.69 -23.84
N ARG A 118 -3.81 -17.19 -24.66
CA ARG A 118 -4.18 -17.84 -25.93
C ARG A 118 -3.07 -17.83 -26.98
N ASP A 119 -2.18 -16.85 -26.89
CA ASP A 119 -1.06 -16.67 -27.80
C ASP A 119 0.16 -17.52 -27.38
N ASP A 120 0.06 -18.22 -26.25
CA ASP A 120 1.09 -19.17 -25.80
C ASP A 120 1.04 -20.44 -26.67
N PRO A 121 2.17 -20.87 -27.25
CA PRO A 121 2.22 -22.07 -28.09
C PRO A 121 1.84 -23.36 -27.35
N ASP A 122 2.05 -23.42 -26.03
CA ASP A 122 1.85 -24.62 -25.20
C ASP A 122 0.58 -24.53 -24.34
N LYS A 123 -0.32 -23.60 -24.69
CA LYS A 123 -1.59 -23.34 -24.00
C LYS A 123 -2.43 -24.61 -23.77
N ASP A 124 -2.47 -25.50 -24.75
CA ASP A 124 -3.27 -26.72 -24.69
C ASP A 124 -2.69 -27.74 -23.67
N GLU A 125 -1.38 -27.67 -23.39
CA GLU A 125 -0.73 -28.48 -22.36
C GLU A 125 -0.93 -27.91 -20.95
N LEU A 126 -0.96 -26.58 -20.81
CA LEU A 126 -1.03 -25.90 -19.52
C LEU A 126 -2.18 -26.38 -18.61
N SER A 127 -3.37 -26.64 -19.17
CA SER A 127 -4.49 -27.15 -18.36
C SER A 127 -4.23 -28.57 -17.83
N ALA A 128 -3.59 -29.43 -18.64
CA ALA A 128 -3.24 -30.79 -18.24
C ALA A 128 -2.11 -30.80 -17.20
N GLU A 129 -1.12 -29.92 -17.35
CA GLU A 129 -0.05 -29.74 -16.37
C GLU A 129 -0.58 -29.28 -15.01
N ILE A 130 -1.50 -28.32 -15.00
CA ILE A 130 -2.15 -27.84 -13.76
C ILE A 130 -2.94 -28.96 -13.07
N GLU A 131 -3.62 -29.82 -13.84
CA GLU A 131 -4.31 -30.99 -13.29
C GLU A 131 -3.32 -31.99 -12.69
N SER A 132 -2.23 -32.31 -13.40
CA SER A 132 -1.17 -33.20 -12.89
C SER A 132 -0.55 -32.66 -11.60
N PHE A 133 -0.27 -31.35 -11.56
CA PHE A 133 0.27 -30.67 -10.39
C PHE A 133 -0.60 -30.86 -9.14
N LYS A 134 -1.93 -30.76 -9.25
CA LYS A 134 -2.85 -31.01 -8.14
C LYS A 134 -2.64 -32.39 -7.53
N TYR A 135 -2.53 -33.43 -8.36
CA TYR A 135 -2.32 -34.80 -7.88
C TYR A 135 -0.95 -34.99 -7.25
N SER A 136 0.10 -34.37 -7.81
CA SER A 136 1.44 -34.40 -7.22
C SER A 136 1.47 -33.80 -5.82
N VAL A 137 0.78 -32.69 -5.59
CA VAL A 137 0.69 -32.04 -4.27
C VAL A 137 -0.06 -32.92 -3.28
N ILE A 138 -1.24 -33.44 -3.65
CA ILE A 138 -2.05 -34.31 -2.76
C ILE A 138 -1.27 -35.57 -2.38
N SER A 139 -0.59 -36.20 -3.34
CA SER A 139 0.21 -37.40 -3.08
C SER A 139 1.41 -37.17 -2.14
N SER A 140 1.88 -35.93 -2.03
CA SER A 140 2.97 -35.56 -1.12
C SER A 140 2.47 -35.32 0.32
N ASP A 141 1.26 -34.78 0.49
CA ASP A 141 0.65 -34.56 1.81
C ASP A 141 0.29 -35.88 2.49
N ASP A 142 -0.17 -36.89 1.73
CA ASP A 142 -0.49 -38.23 2.25
C ASP A 142 0.74 -38.97 2.81
N LEU A 143 1.95 -38.58 2.40
CA LEU A 143 3.21 -39.13 2.90
C LEU A 143 3.70 -38.45 4.18
N ALA A 144 3.33 -37.18 4.41
CA ALA A 144 3.77 -36.41 5.58
C ALA A 144 2.94 -36.67 6.85
N GLY A 145 1.78 -37.33 6.74
CA GLY A 145 0.91 -37.68 7.87
C GLY A 145 1.21 -39.03 8.54
N ASN A 146 2.26 -39.74 8.11
CA ASN A 146 2.62 -41.08 8.58
C ASN A 146 3.95 -41.14 9.36
N GLU A 147 4.36 -40.03 9.98
CA GLU A 147 5.48 -39.99 10.96
C GLU A 147 4.99 -39.64 12.38
#